data_AF-A0A1H2E3E7-F1
#
_entry.id   AF-A0A1H2E3E7-F1
#
_cell.length_a   1.000
_cell.length_b   1.000
_cell.length_c   1.000
_cell.angle_alpha   90.00
_cell.angle_beta   90.00
_cell.angle_gamma   90.00
#
_symmetry.space_group_name_H-M   'P 1'
#
loop_
_entity.id
_entity.type
_entity.pdbx_description
1 polymer ?
#
loop_
_entity_poly.entity_id
_entity_poly.type
_entity_poly.pdbx_seq_one_letter_code
_entity_poly.pdbx_strand_id
1 'polypeptide(L)'
;MRPSLRAVPLLGSLLPLLLLSLAFFAAAGTARAQLKLGVETERMNYLLYEAIPLRLTIENAAGFDLSFADAGEKPWLSFYITREDGSVVAPDRKAAREPLLLAAGKRTTLAIDLTPLYAMRATGRYKVQAVIDLADREYLSSPLFITLVPGQTVWRERRPVEGSMRTYSLVRFAPTMKNTDLYLRVEDEALNTVYANILLGEIVDLETPVTKFDNQGHLHILSLAGSSLYRYSRAGVDGNIEAQASYYSLNESQPHLESASDGAIYVSGGREENPSIRRTRLSDGQSKVQKPAAQ
;
A
#
# COMPACT_ATOMS: atom_id res chain seq x y z
N MET A 1 83.10 1.17 -51.80
CA MET A 1 82.36 0.61 -50.64
C MET A 1 81.03 1.32 -50.50
N ARG A 2 79.91 0.63 -50.73
CA ARG A 2 78.55 1.10 -50.42
C ARG A 2 77.74 -0.12 -49.93
N PRO A 3 77.16 -0.10 -48.72
CA PRO A 3 76.25 -1.14 -48.29
C PRO A 3 74.79 -0.74 -48.53
N SER A 4 73.97 -1.74 -48.86
CA SER A 4 72.53 -1.67 -49.09
C SER A 4 71.75 -1.86 -47.80
N LEU A 5 70.74 -1.02 -47.58
CA LEU A 5 69.74 -1.16 -46.52
C LEU A 5 68.49 -1.83 -47.09
N ARG A 6 68.09 -2.97 -46.53
CA ARG A 6 66.76 -3.57 -46.75
C ARG A 6 65.85 -3.19 -45.59
N ALA A 7 64.68 -2.64 -45.91
CA ALA A 7 63.59 -2.39 -44.98
C ALA A 7 62.68 -3.63 -44.86
N VAL A 8 62.21 -3.93 -43.65
CA VAL A 8 61.19 -4.95 -43.35
C VAL A 8 59.95 -4.24 -42.80
N PRO A 9 58.72 -4.51 -43.28
CA PRO A 9 57.52 -3.86 -42.77
C PRO A 9 56.93 -4.67 -41.60
N LEU A 10 56.75 -4.02 -40.45
CA LEU A 10 56.01 -4.52 -39.28
C LEU A 10 54.71 -3.71 -39.18
N LEU A 11 53.74 -3.99 -40.05
CA LEU A 11 52.42 -3.34 -39.99
C LEU A 11 51.32 -4.28 -40.51
N GLY A 12 51.02 -5.34 -39.76
CA GLY A 12 50.01 -6.33 -40.20
C GLY A 12 49.27 -7.13 -39.11
N SER A 13 49.52 -6.91 -37.82
CA SER A 13 49.06 -7.86 -36.79
C SER A 13 48.09 -7.30 -35.72
N LEU A 14 47.75 -6.01 -35.74
CA LEU A 14 46.86 -5.44 -34.70
C LEU A 14 45.36 -5.39 -35.08
N LEU A 15 45.04 -5.45 -36.38
CA LEU A 15 43.66 -5.42 -36.87
C LEU A 15 42.81 -6.67 -36.49
N PRO A 16 43.33 -7.91 -36.55
CA PRO A 16 42.53 -9.08 -36.19
C PRO A 16 42.25 -9.18 -34.68
N LEU A 17 43.15 -8.66 -33.81
CA LEU A 17 42.91 -8.62 -32.36
C LEU A 17 41.80 -7.62 -31.99
N LEU A 18 41.74 -6.47 -32.67
CA LEU A 18 40.71 -5.46 -32.43
C LEU A 18 39.31 -5.93 -32.84
N LEU A 19 39.21 -6.63 -33.98
CA LEU A 19 37.97 -7.24 -34.46
C LEU A 19 37.49 -8.38 -33.55
N LEU A 20 38.40 -9.17 -32.98
CA LEU A 20 38.06 -10.23 -32.03
C LEU A 20 37.52 -9.66 -30.71
N SER A 21 38.08 -8.55 -30.21
CA SER A 21 37.57 -7.86 -29.01
C SER A 21 36.18 -7.23 -29.21
N LEU A 22 35.90 -6.74 -30.42
CA LEU A 22 34.61 -6.13 -30.75
C LEU A 22 33.50 -7.17 -30.93
N ALA A 23 33.84 -8.36 -31.46
CA ALA A 23 32.92 -9.50 -31.53
C ALA A 23 32.62 -10.10 -30.14
N PHE A 24 33.60 -10.10 -29.23
CA PHE A 24 33.40 -10.56 -27.85
C PHE A 24 32.52 -9.61 -27.03
N PHE A 25 32.58 -8.29 -27.29
CA PHE A 25 31.67 -7.31 -26.67
C PHE A 25 30.25 -7.33 -27.25
N ALA A 26 30.07 -7.72 -28.52
CA ALA A 26 28.74 -7.81 -29.15
C ALA A 26 27.96 -9.07 -28.73
N ALA A 27 28.65 -10.16 -28.36
CA ALA A 27 28.01 -11.41 -27.89
C ALA A 27 27.63 -11.41 -26.40
N ALA A 28 28.04 -10.38 -25.63
CA ALA A 28 27.65 -10.22 -24.22
C ALA A 28 26.21 -9.70 -24.03
N GLY A 29 25.49 -9.42 -25.12
CA GLY A 29 24.14 -8.88 -25.10
C GLY A 29 23.06 -9.96 -25.05
N THR A 30 22.34 -10.02 -23.92
CA THR A 30 21.11 -10.79 -23.67
C THR A 30 21.29 -12.25 -23.21
N ALA A 31 21.72 -12.42 -21.97
CA ALA A 31 21.09 -13.44 -21.14
C ALA A 31 19.57 -13.11 -21.11
N ARG A 32 18.79 -13.72 -22.00
CA ARG A 32 17.34 -13.59 -22.00
C ARG A 32 16.84 -14.27 -20.73
N ALA A 33 16.63 -13.49 -19.67
CA ALA A 33 15.97 -13.98 -18.47
C ALA A 33 14.65 -14.64 -18.90
N GLN A 34 14.48 -15.92 -18.54
CA GLN A 34 13.26 -16.69 -18.85
C GLN A 34 12.04 -16.10 -18.14
N LEU A 35 12.27 -15.28 -17.13
CA LEU A 35 11.27 -14.60 -16.33
C LEU A 35 11.61 -13.11 -16.24
N LYS A 36 10.65 -12.24 -16.52
CA LYS A 36 10.76 -10.80 -16.23
C LYS A 36 9.81 -10.44 -15.10
N LEU A 37 10.34 -9.74 -14.11
CA LEU A 37 9.62 -9.36 -12.89
C LEU A 37 9.57 -7.85 -12.75
N GLY A 38 8.37 -7.35 -12.45
CA GLY A 38 8.13 -5.96 -12.10
C GLY A 38 7.37 -5.91 -10.79
N VAL A 39 7.80 -5.04 -9.87
CA VAL A 39 7.04 -4.74 -8.66
C VAL A 39 6.78 -3.25 -8.62
N GLU A 40 5.53 -2.89 -8.42
CA GLU A 40 5.10 -1.50 -8.35
C GLU A 40 4.04 -1.32 -7.25
N THR A 41 3.81 -0.07 -6.91
CA THR A 41 2.80 0.32 -5.93
C THR A 41 2.28 1.72 -6.26
N GLU A 42 1.14 2.09 -5.69
CA GLU A 42 0.44 3.32 -6.06
C GLU A 42 1.10 4.59 -5.51
N ARG A 43 1.80 4.49 -4.39
CA ARG A 43 2.49 5.61 -3.74
C ARG A 43 3.76 5.15 -3.04
N MET A 44 4.67 6.08 -2.77
CA MET A 44 5.96 5.74 -2.13
C MET A 44 5.96 5.93 -0.61
N ASN A 45 4.94 6.59 -0.06
CA ASN A 45 4.81 6.83 1.38
C ASN A 45 3.57 6.13 1.92
N TYR A 46 3.73 5.42 3.02
CA TYR A 46 2.66 4.73 3.72
C TYR A 46 2.66 5.09 5.20
N LEU A 47 1.48 5.22 5.79
CA LEU A 47 1.32 5.34 7.23
C LEU A 47 1.74 4.03 7.90
N LEU A 48 2.45 4.12 9.02
CA LEU A 48 2.80 2.95 9.82
C LEU A 48 1.53 2.14 10.16
N TYR A 49 1.61 0.83 9.93
CA TYR A 49 0.52 -0.17 10.07
C TYR A 49 -0.63 -0.06 9.07
N GLU A 50 -0.54 0.75 8.01
CA GLU A 50 -1.54 0.68 6.94
C GLU A 50 -1.24 -0.43 5.94
N ALA A 51 -2.21 -0.80 5.12
CA ALA A 51 -2.02 -1.76 4.03
C ALA A 51 -1.03 -1.23 2.99
N ILE A 52 -0.10 -2.09 2.56
CA ILE A 52 0.91 -1.77 1.55
C ILE A 52 0.62 -2.65 0.32
N PRO A 53 -0.30 -2.22 -0.57
CA PRO A 53 -0.65 -2.97 -1.75
C PRO A 53 0.44 -2.86 -2.81
N LEU A 54 0.93 -4.01 -3.27
CA LEU A 54 1.86 -4.15 -4.38
C LEU A 54 1.16 -4.82 -5.56
N ARG A 55 1.59 -4.44 -6.76
CA ARG A 55 1.34 -5.19 -7.99
C ARG A 55 2.64 -5.84 -8.45
N LEU A 56 2.64 -7.16 -8.46
CA LEU A 56 3.73 -7.97 -9.00
C LEU A 56 3.36 -8.43 -10.40
N THR A 57 4.09 -7.97 -11.41
CA THR A 57 4.00 -8.44 -12.79
C THR A 57 5.02 -9.55 -13.03
N ILE A 58 4.54 -10.67 -13.55
CA ILE A 58 5.33 -11.85 -13.91
C ILE A 58 5.13 -12.09 -15.40
N GLU A 59 6.20 -12.03 -16.19
CA GLU A 59 6.18 -12.35 -17.63
C GLU A 59 7.08 -13.54 -17.90
N ASN A 60 6.49 -14.60 -18.47
CA ASN A 60 7.21 -15.74 -19.00
C ASN A 60 7.80 -15.36 -20.37
N ALA A 61 9.11 -15.11 -20.40
CA ALA A 61 9.85 -14.82 -21.62
C ALA A 61 10.48 -16.09 -22.24
N ALA A 62 10.25 -17.27 -21.67
CA ALA A 62 10.66 -18.55 -22.22
C ALA A 62 9.72 -19.02 -23.34
N GLY A 63 10.21 -19.97 -24.14
CA GLY A 63 9.44 -20.62 -25.21
C GLY A 63 8.58 -21.81 -24.74
N PHE A 64 8.43 -22.01 -23.43
CA PHE A 64 7.68 -23.12 -22.83
C PHE A 64 6.93 -22.64 -21.58
N ASP A 65 5.95 -23.42 -21.15
CA ASP A 65 5.09 -23.09 -20.00
C ASP A 65 5.86 -23.23 -18.68
N LEU A 66 5.66 -22.28 -17.77
CA LEU A 66 6.27 -22.27 -16.44
C LEU A 66 5.23 -22.60 -15.38
N SER A 67 5.54 -23.58 -14.53
CA SER A 67 4.74 -23.94 -13.37
C SER A 67 5.39 -23.42 -12.10
N PHE A 68 4.64 -22.65 -11.32
CA PHE A 68 5.04 -22.13 -10.03
C PHE A 68 4.22 -22.81 -8.96
N ALA A 69 4.88 -23.45 -8.02
CA ALA A 69 4.24 -24.12 -6.89
C ALA A 69 5.23 -24.17 -5.72
N ASP A 70 4.69 -24.16 -4.51
CA ASP A 70 5.51 -24.23 -3.30
C ASP A 70 6.31 -25.53 -3.26
N ALA A 71 7.58 -25.42 -2.84
CA ALA A 71 8.47 -26.56 -2.66
C ALA A 71 8.51 -26.94 -1.17
N GLY A 72 7.57 -27.80 -0.76
CA GLY A 72 7.38 -28.12 0.66
C GLY A 72 6.94 -26.89 1.44
N GLU A 73 7.77 -26.44 2.40
CA GLU A 73 7.50 -25.23 3.18
C GLU A 73 8.06 -23.94 2.55
N LYS A 74 8.78 -24.04 1.42
CA LYS A 74 9.35 -22.87 0.73
C LYS A 74 8.32 -22.34 -0.28
N PRO A 75 7.72 -21.15 -0.06
CA PRO A 75 6.77 -20.61 -1.03
C PRO A 75 7.49 -20.23 -2.32
N TRP A 76 6.85 -20.47 -3.47
CA TRP A 76 7.45 -20.10 -4.77
C TRP A 76 7.57 -18.58 -4.96
N LEU A 77 6.81 -17.80 -4.19
CA LEU A 77 6.83 -16.35 -4.17
C LEU A 77 7.04 -15.82 -2.75
N SER A 78 8.13 -15.06 -2.59
CA SER A 78 8.44 -14.30 -1.39
C SER A 78 8.92 -12.88 -1.73
N PHE A 79 9.22 -12.10 -0.70
CA PHE A 79 9.81 -10.78 -0.81
C PHE A 79 11.05 -10.69 0.06
N TYR A 80 12.13 -10.16 -0.54
CA TYR A 80 13.32 -9.74 0.19
C TYR A 80 13.15 -8.26 0.55
N ILE A 81 12.95 -8.00 1.85
CA ILE A 81 12.68 -6.67 2.39
C ILE A 81 13.82 -6.28 3.33
N THR A 82 14.42 -5.12 3.08
CA THR A 82 15.49 -4.56 3.91
C THR A 82 15.19 -3.13 4.31
N ARG A 83 15.64 -2.75 5.50
CA ARG A 83 15.57 -1.37 6.00
C ARG A 83 16.80 -0.58 5.54
N GLU A 84 16.78 0.72 5.78
CA GLU A 84 17.90 1.63 5.48
C GLU A 84 19.22 1.25 6.16
N ASP A 85 19.15 0.69 7.38
CA ASP A 85 20.31 0.18 8.12
C ASP A 85 20.83 -1.19 7.59
N GLY A 86 20.21 -1.72 6.53
CA GLY A 86 20.56 -3.02 5.94
C GLY A 86 19.94 -4.22 6.65
N SER A 87 19.21 -4.02 7.75
CA SER A 87 18.53 -5.12 8.46
C SER A 87 17.43 -5.74 7.60
N VAL A 88 17.34 -7.07 7.62
CA VAL A 88 16.32 -7.84 6.88
C VAL A 88 15.04 -7.89 7.71
N VAL A 89 13.91 -7.62 7.08
CA VAL A 89 12.59 -7.76 7.70
C VAL A 89 12.13 -9.21 7.59
N ALA A 90 11.86 -9.84 8.73
CA ALA A 90 11.36 -11.20 8.77
C ALA A 90 9.88 -11.28 8.29
N PRO A 91 9.49 -12.40 7.64
CA PRO A 91 8.08 -12.68 7.39
C PRO A 91 7.36 -12.96 8.72
N ASP A 92 6.19 -12.36 8.93
CA ASP A 92 5.36 -12.58 10.12
C ASP A 92 4.63 -13.93 10.07
N ARG A 93 4.33 -14.41 8.86
CA ARG A 93 3.68 -15.70 8.63
C ARG A 93 4.21 -16.34 7.36
N LYS A 94 4.31 -17.68 7.37
CA LYS A 94 4.44 -18.45 6.14
C LYS A 94 3.07 -18.47 5.46
N ALA A 95 2.94 -17.76 4.34
CA ALA A 95 1.73 -17.80 3.52
C ALA A 95 1.98 -18.75 2.34
N ALA A 96 1.29 -19.89 2.35
CA ALA A 96 1.23 -20.77 1.18
C ALA A 96 0.73 -19.96 -0.02
N ARG A 97 1.29 -20.22 -1.20
CA ARG A 97 0.92 -19.52 -2.42
C ARG A 97 0.15 -20.47 -3.32
N GLU A 98 -0.96 -19.97 -3.85
CA GLU A 98 -1.70 -20.69 -4.88
C GLU A 98 -0.75 -21.02 -6.05
N PRO A 99 -0.76 -22.27 -6.54
CA PRO A 99 0.00 -22.63 -7.72
C PRO A 99 -0.41 -21.79 -8.93
N LEU A 100 0.55 -21.50 -9.80
CA LEU A 100 0.34 -20.70 -11.01
C LEU A 100 0.97 -21.42 -12.19
N LEU A 101 0.19 -21.62 -13.26
CA LEU A 101 0.71 -22.04 -14.56
C LEU A 101 0.69 -20.85 -15.52
N LEU A 102 1.86 -20.50 -16.07
CA LEU A 102 2.01 -19.35 -16.97
C LEU A 102 2.55 -19.82 -18.32
N ALA A 103 1.70 -19.76 -19.34
CA ALA A 103 2.06 -20.20 -20.68
C ALA A 103 3.20 -19.38 -21.30
N ALA A 104 3.91 -19.97 -22.26
CA ALA A 104 5.00 -19.32 -23.00
C ALA A 104 4.60 -17.93 -23.54
N GLY A 105 5.44 -16.92 -23.31
CA GLY A 105 5.19 -15.55 -23.78
C GLY A 105 4.06 -14.80 -23.07
N LYS A 106 3.43 -15.38 -22.03
CA LYS A 106 2.32 -14.73 -21.31
C LYS A 106 2.80 -13.94 -20.10
N ARG A 107 1.94 -13.02 -19.66
CA ARG A 107 2.12 -12.15 -18.49
C ARG A 107 0.91 -12.27 -17.57
N THR A 108 1.16 -12.23 -16.27
CA THR A 108 0.14 -12.11 -15.23
C THR A 108 0.52 -11.02 -14.21
N THR A 109 -0.46 -10.55 -13.45
CA THR A 109 -0.27 -9.57 -12.37
C THR A 109 -0.93 -10.09 -11.10
N LEU A 110 -0.20 -10.08 -9.99
CA LEU A 110 -0.69 -10.44 -8.66
C LEU A 110 -0.81 -9.20 -7.78
N ALA A 111 -1.94 -9.04 -7.10
CA ALA A 111 -2.14 -8.02 -6.08
C ALA A 111 -1.80 -8.60 -4.70
N ILE A 112 -0.87 -7.97 -3.99
CA ILE A 112 -0.32 -8.50 -2.74
C ILE A 112 -0.24 -7.37 -1.71
N ASP A 113 -0.83 -7.57 -0.53
CA ASP A 113 -0.60 -6.68 0.61
C ASP A 113 0.59 -7.20 1.45
N LEU A 114 1.61 -6.37 1.64
CA LEU A 114 2.80 -6.74 2.43
C LEU A 114 2.56 -6.69 3.93
N THR A 115 1.70 -5.79 4.40
CA THR A 115 1.53 -5.51 5.83
C THR A 115 1.19 -6.74 6.67
N PRO A 116 0.29 -7.65 6.25
CA PRO A 116 0.02 -8.85 7.03
C PRO A 116 1.03 -9.98 6.79
N LEU A 117 2.02 -9.81 5.91
CA LEU A 117 2.99 -10.84 5.54
C LEU A 117 4.37 -10.61 6.18
N TYR A 118 4.73 -9.35 6.47
CA TYR A 118 6.05 -8.96 6.94
C TYR A 118 5.97 -8.00 8.12
N ALA A 119 6.90 -8.14 9.07
CA ALA A 119 6.98 -7.35 10.30
C ALA A 119 7.44 -5.89 10.07
N MET A 120 6.71 -5.12 9.27
CA MET A 120 7.07 -3.75 8.87
C MET A 120 6.59 -2.72 9.90
N ARG A 121 7.08 -2.85 11.15
CA ARG A 121 6.56 -2.12 12.33
C ARG A 121 7.33 -0.87 12.72
N ALA A 122 8.26 -0.41 11.87
CA ALA A 122 9.07 0.74 12.18
C ALA A 122 9.03 1.76 11.04
N THR A 123 9.24 3.02 11.39
CA THR A 123 9.31 4.09 10.40
C THR A 123 10.65 4.05 9.65
N GLY A 124 10.68 4.73 8.51
CA GLY A 124 11.86 4.86 7.66
C GLY A 124 11.69 4.19 6.30
N ARG A 125 12.79 4.16 5.55
CA ARG A 125 12.82 3.65 4.18
C ARG A 125 13.02 2.14 4.15
N TYR A 126 12.28 1.50 3.26
CA TYR A 126 12.34 0.07 2.98
C TYR A 126 12.68 -0.15 1.50
N LYS A 127 13.53 -1.13 1.24
CA LYS A 127 13.76 -1.69 -0.10
C LYS A 127 13.07 -3.04 -0.19
N VAL A 128 12.19 -3.19 -1.17
CA VAL A 128 11.38 -4.38 -1.43
C VAL A 128 11.76 -4.97 -2.79
N GLN A 129 12.03 -6.27 -2.82
CA GLN A 129 12.22 -7.03 -4.06
C GLN A 129 11.36 -8.29 -4.01
N ALA A 130 10.61 -8.56 -5.07
CA ALA A 130 9.95 -9.85 -5.22
C ALA A 130 11.01 -10.92 -5.55
N VAL A 131 10.89 -12.08 -4.94
CA VAL A 131 11.74 -13.25 -5.16
C VAL A 131 10.85 -14.39 -5.63
N ILE A 132 11.13 -14.91 -6.81
CA ILE A 132 10.48 -16.11 -7.34
C ILE A 132 11.48 -17.25 -7.38
N ASP A 133 11.10 -18.35 -6.72
CA ASP A 133 11.79 -19.62 -6.74
C ASP A 133 11.22 -20.50 -7.86
N LEU A 134 12.05 -20.81 -8.85
CA LEU A 134 11.66 -21.62 -10.00
C LEU A 134 12.81 -22.52 -10.44
N ALA A 135 12.58 -23.84 -10.42
CA ALA A 135 13.56 -24.86 -10.82
C ALA A 135 14.95 -24.66 -10.18
N ASP A 136 14.97 -24.53 -8.85
CA ASP A 136 16.16 -24.31 -8.02
C ASP A 136 16.94 -23.02 -8.35
N ARG A 137 16.27 -22.03 -8.95
CA ARG A 137 16.83 -20.70 -9.22
C ARG A 137 15.93 -19.62 -8.68
N GLU A 138 16.56 -18.61 -8.08
CA GLU A 138 15.90 -17.41 -7.61
C GLU A 138 15.94 -16.31 -8.67
N TYR A 139 14.78 -15.71 -8.94
CA TYR A 139 14.61 -14.56 -9.80
C TYR A 139 14.18 -13.37 -8.95
N LEU A 140 14.94 -12.28 -9.00
CA LEU A 140 14.63 -11.06 -8.27
C LEU A 140 14.07 -10.00 -9.19
N SER A 141 13.04 -9.28 -8.72
CA SER A 141 12.62 -8.04 -9.36
C SER A 141 13.65 -6.92 -9.14
N SER A 142 13.53 -5.86 -9.96
CA SER A 142 14.10 -4.55 -9.62
C SER A 142 13.60 -4.10 -8.23
N PRO A 143 14.43 -3.35 -7.47
CA PRO A 143 14.04 -2.87 -6.16
C PRO A 143 12.97 -1.78 -6.25
N LEU A 144 11.92 -1.94 -5.43
CA LEU A 144 10.95 -0.90 -5.11
C LEU A 144 11.31 -0.29 -3.76
N PHE A 145 11.30 1.04 -3.68
CA PHE A 145 11.55 1.76 -2.43
C PHE A 145 10.26 2.38 -1.92
N ILE A 146 9.93 2.12 -0.67
CA ILE A 146 8.79 2.75 0.03
C ILE A 146 9.27 3.33 1.37
N THR A 147 8.52 4.26 1.92
CA THR A 147 8.81 4.89 3.21
C THR A 147 7.60 4.72 4.13
N LEU A 148 7.82 4.17 5.32
CA LEU A 148 6.82 4.14 6.37
C LEU A 148 6.98 5.37 7.24
N VAL A 149 5.91 6.14 7.40
CA VAL A 149 5.89 7.36 8.21
C VAL A 149 4.94 7.21 9.39
N PRO A 150 5.21 7.87 10.53
CA PRO A 150 4.38 7.71 11.72
C PRO A 150 2.99 8.37 11.60
N GLY A 151 2.86 9.37 10.73
CA GLY A 151 1.74 10.31 10.72
C GLY A 151 1.83 11.34 11.86
N GLN A 152 0.86 12.24 11.94
CA GLN A 152 0.74 13.22 13.02
C GLN A 152 -0.39 12.79 13.96
N THR A 153 -0.06 12.40 15.19
CA THR A 153 -1.08 12.16 16.22
C THR A 153 -1.69 13.47 16.67
N VAL A 154 -3.01 13.60 16.57
CA VAL A 154 -3.75 14.83 16.94
C VAL A 154 -4.64 14.65 18.16
N TRP A 155 -4.94 13.41 18.51
CA TRP A 155 -5.59 13.05 19.77
C TRP A 155 -5.10 11.68 20.21
N ARG A 156 -5.01 11.47 21.53
CA ARG A 156 -4.64 10.18 22.13
C ARG A 156 -5.26 10.04 23.51
N GLU A 157 -5.80 8.87 23.81
CA GLU A 157 -6.30 8.51 25.14
C GLU A 157 -6.00 7.04 25.44
N ARG A 158 -5.61 6.76 26.69
CA ARG A 158 -5.32 5.39 27.16
C ARG A 158 -6.45 4.92 28.08
N ARG A 159 -7.01 3.73 27.83
CA ARG A 159 -8.09 3.16 28.64
C ARG A 159 -7.87 1.69 28.98
N PRO A 160 -8.31 1.24 30.15
CA PRO A 160 -8.39 -0.19 30.45
C PRO A 160 -9.49 -0.85 29.62
N VAL A 161 -9.18 -2.02 29.08
CA VAL A 161 -10.10 -2.92 28.39
C VAL A 161 -9.80 -4.31 28.92
N GLU A 162 -10.79 -5.07 29.37
CA GLU A 162 -10.67 -6.40 30.01
C GLU A 162 -9.27 -7.07 29.92
N GLY A 163 -8.46 -6.89 30.96
CA GLY A 163 -7.12 -7.52 31.06
C GLY A 163 -6.00 -6.88 30.24
N SER A 164 -6.23 -5.71 29.63
CA SER A 164 -5.30 -5.03 28.72
C SER A 164 -5.42 -3.50 28.81
N MET A 165 -4.44 -2.77 28.26
CA MET A 165 -4.46 -1.31 28.22
C MET A 165 -4.39 -0.84 26.78
N ARG A 166 -5.51 -0.32 26.27
CA ARG A 166 -5.61 0.21 24.91
C ARG A 166 -5.20 1.68 24.87
N THR A 167 -4.33 2.01 23.93
CA THR A 167 -4.06 3.39 23.50
C THR A 167 -4.83 3.65 22.21
N TYR A 168 -5.82 4.53 22.27
CA TYR A 168 -6.55 5.01 21.10
C TYR A 168 -5.89 6.30 20.62
N SER A 169 -5.59 6.40 19.33
CA SER A 169 -4.97 7.58 18.74
C SER A 169 -5.70 7.97 17.45
N LEU A 170 -5.96 9.26 17.26
CA LEU A 170 -6.31 9.80 15.96
C LEU A 170 -5.06 10.32 15.29
N VAL A 171 -4.78 9.81 14.08
CA VAL A 171 -3.56 10.08 13.34
C VAL A 171 -3.92 10.69 12.00
N ARG A 172 -3.39 11.88 11.73
CA ARG A 172 -3.46 12.52 10.42
C ARG A 172 -2.33 12.02 9.53
N PHE A 173 -2.65 11.78 8.28
CA PHE A 173 -1.67 11.43 7.27
C PHE A 173 -2.06 12.07 5.94
N ALA A 174 -1.12 12.78 5.32
CA ALA A 174 -1.30 13.38 4.01
C ALA A 174 -0.47 12.59 2.98
N PRO A 175 -1.02 11.52 2.37
CA PRO A 175 -0.30 10.75 1.35
C PRO A 175 -0.03 11.56 0.08
N THR A 176 -0.80 12.64 -0.14
CA THR A 176 -0.64 13.59 -1.24
C THR A 176 -0.70 15.02 -0.70
N MET A 177 -0.30 16.01 -1.50
CA MET A 177 -0.40 17.43 -1.11
C MET A 177 -1.84 17.96 -1.06
N LYS A 178 -2.82 17.21 -1.56
CA LYS A 178 -4.20 17.69 -1.72
C LYS A 178 -5.14 17.25 -0.61
N ASN A 179 -4.88 16.08 -0.01
CA ASN A 179 -5.83 15.42 0.87
C ASN A 179 -5.12 15.05 2.17
N THR A 180 -5.79 15.29 3.29
CA THR A 180 -5.37 14.82 4.62
C THR A 180 -6.37 13.79 5.09
N ASP A 181 -5.89 12.58 5.34
CA ASP A 181 -6.67 11.47 5.83
C ASP A 181 -6.56 11.37 7.35
N LEU A 182 -7.67 11.03 8.00
CA LEU A 182 -7.72 10.72 9.42
C LEU A 182 -7.83 9.22 9.64
N TYR A 183 -6.98 8.68 10.50
CA TYR A 183 -6.95 7.27 10.88
C TYR A 183 -7.25 7.13 12.37
N LEU A 184 -8.00 6.08 12.73
CA LEU A 184 -8.08 5.58 14.09
C LEU A 184 -7.04 4.46 14.25
N ARG A 185 -6.14 4.63 15.21
CA ARG A 185 -5.21 3.60 15.64
C ARG A 185 -5.52 3.15 17.05
N VAL A 186 -5.61 1.83 17.26
CA VAL A 186 -5.82 1.20 18.57
C VAL A 186 -4.70 0.20 18.79
N GLU A 187 -3.93 0.39 19.85
CA GLU A 187 -2.74 -0.40 20.16
C GLU A 187 -2.76 -0.85 21.63
N ASP A 188 -2.15 -2.00 21.90
CA ASP A 188 -1.61 -2.32 23.22
C ASP A 188 -0.08 -2.31 23.10
N GLU A 189 0.52 -1.24 23.62
CA GLU A 189 1.96 -1.03 23.57
C GLU A 189 2.73 -2.05 24.40
N ALA A 190 2.15 -2.55 25.51
CA ALA A 190 2.80 -3.52 26.37
C ALA A 190 2.84 -4.91 25.71
N LEU A 191 1.80 -5.25 24.96
CA LEU A 191 1.72 -6.48 24.18
C LEU A 191 2.28 -6.35 22.76
N ASN A 192 2.79 -5.17 22.37
CA ASN A 192 3.24 -4.87 21.00
C ASN A 192 2.21 -5.31 19.93
N THR A 193 0.94 -5.02 20.19
CA THR A 193 -0.19 -5.46 19.37
C THR A 193 -0.95 -4.26 18.84
N VAL A 194 -1.18 -4.23 17.54
CA VAL A 194 -2.01 -3.23 16.87
C VAL A 194 -3.35 -3.88 16.54
N TYR A 195 -4.42 -3.41 17.18
CA TYR A 195 -5.78 -3.93 16.99
C TYR A 195 -6.44 -3.31 15.76
N ALA A 196 -6.20 -2.01 15.54
CA ALA A 196 -6.70 -1.28 14.39
C ALA A 196 -5.74 -0.19 13.96
N ASN A 197 -5.67 0.04 12.65
CA ASN A 197 -5.12 1.23 12.02
C ASN A 197 -5.98 1.55 10.78
N ILE A 198 -7.17 2.08 11.03
CA ILE A 198 -8.27 2.15 10.07
C ILE A 198 -8.46 3.59 9.59
N LEU A 199 -8.58 3.75 8.27
CA LEU A 199 -8.94 5.02 7.65
C LEU A 199 -10.39 5.39 8.00
N LEU A 200 -10.58 6.50 8.73
CA LEU A 200 -11.88 7.14 8.94
C LEU A 200 -12.28 7.99 7.71
N GLY A 201 -11.25 8.47 7.01
CA GLY A 201 -11.30 9.10 5.69
C GLY A 201 -10.82 10.54 5.69
N GLU A 202 -10.99 11.21 4.55
CA GLU A 202 -10.49 12.56 4.33
C GLU A 202 -11.14 13.59 5.26
N ILE A 203 -10.31 14.49 5.77
CA ILE A 203 -10.69 15.60 6.64
C ILE A 203 -10.20 16.94 6.10
N VAL A 204 -10.89 18.00 6.52
CA VAL A 204 -10.39 19.37 6.41
C VAL A 204 -9.60 19.66 7.68
N ASP A 205 -8.28 19.82 7.53
CA ASP A 205 -7.38 20.10 8.64
C ASP A 205 -7.45 21.57 9.09
N LEU A 206 -8.58 21.95 9.67
CA LEU A 206 -8.80 23.22 10.34
C LEU A 206 -9.08 23.04 11.84
N GLU A 207 -9.68 21.92 12.20
CA GLU A 207 -10.14 21.63 13.56
C GLU A 207 -9.66 20.25 14.02
N THR A 208 -9.42 20.13 15.33
CA THR A 208 -9.12 18.81 15.92
C THR A 208 -10.43 18.02 16.02
N PRO A 209 -10.46 16.75 15.60
CA PRO A 209 -11.65 15.92 15.77
C PRO A 209 -12.09 15.86 17.24
N VAL A 210 -13.39 15.94 17.47
CA VAL A 210 -13.97 15.80 18.81
C VAL A 210 -14.20 14.31 19.07
N THR A 211 -13.80 13.85 20.26
CA THR A 211 -13.96 12.45 20.66
C THR A 211 -14.68 12.33 21.99
N LYS A 212 -15.48 11.27 22.14
CA LYS A 212 -16.08 10.86 23.41
C LYS A 212 -16.19 9.34 23.47
N PHE A 213 -16.05 8.76 24.65
CA PHE A 213 -16.42 7.37 24.88
C PHE A 213 -17.80 7.29 25.50
N ASP A 214 -18.59 6.29 25.11
CA ASP A 214 -19.84 5.95 25.79
C ASP A 214 -19.61 4.97 26.97
N ASN A 215 -20.70 4.66 27.68
CA ASN A 215 -20.70 3.72 28.80
C ASN A 215 -20.42 2.25 28.40
N GLN A 216 -20.48 1.92 27.10
CA GLN A 216 -20.16 0.60 26.56
C GLN A 216 -18.70 0.51 26.09
N GLY A 217 -17.96 1.62 26.15
CA GLY A 217 -16.57 1.69 25.73
C GLY A 217 -16.38 1.93 24.23
N HIS A 218 -17.43 2.24 23.48
CA HIS A 218 -17.28 2.65 22.08
C HIS A 218 -16.72 4.06 22.01
N LEU A 219 -15.83 4.27 21.04
CA LEU A 219 -15.26 5.58 20.74
C LEU A 219 -16.09 6.28 19.66
N HIS A 220 -16.63 7.43 19.99
CA HIS A 220 -17.36 8.34 19.11
C HIS A 220 -16.43 9.44 18.64
N ILE A 221 -16.37 9.67 17.34
CA ILE A 221 -15.46 10.61 16.70
C ILE A 221 -16.26 11.49 15.76
N LEU A 222 -16.10 12.81 15.87
CA LEU A 222 -16.69 13.79 14.96
C LEU A 222 -15.57 14.64 14.37
N SER A 223 -15.51 14.71 13.04
CA SER A 223 -14.45 15.41 12.31
C SER A 223 -15.01 16.23 11.15
N LEU A 224 -14.39 17.38 10.86
CA LEU A 224 -14.73 18.18 9.69
C LEU A 224 -14.19 17.47 8.43
N ALA A 225 -15.08 17.09 7.52
CA ALA A 225 -14.79 16.33 6.31
C ALA A 225 -14.96 17.13 5.00
N GLY A 226 -15.38 18.40 5.10
CA GLY A 226 -15.57 19.29 3.95
C GLY A 226 -16.14 20.63 4.39
N SER A 227 -16.46 21.51 3.43
CA SER A 227 -17.13 22.77 3.71
C SER A 227 -18.48 22.51 4.38
N SER A 228 -18.59 22.82 5.67
CA SER A 228 -19.79 22.57 6.48
C SER A 228 -20.23 21.10 6.56
N LEU A 229 -19.37 20.16 6.19
CA LEU A 229 -19.64 18.72 6.23
C LEU A 229 -18.82 18.09 7.36
N TYR A 230 -19.52 17.42 8.27
CA TYR A 230 -18.95 16.67 9.36
C TYR A 230 -19.15 15.18 9.14
N ARG A 231 -18.18 14.40 9.60
CA ARG A 231 -18.22 12.95 9.61
C ARG A 231 -18.20 12.46 11.03
N TYR A 232 -19.22 11.69 11.35
CA TYR A 232 -19.32 10.93 12.58
C TYR A 232 -18.89 9.48 12.32
N SER A 233 -18.08 8.94 13.22
CA SER A 233 -17.68 7.53 13.25
C SER A 233 -17.84 7.00 14.67
N ARG A 234 -18.45 5.82 14.81
CA ARG A 234 -18.44 5.04 16.05
C ARG A 234 -17.57 3.81 15.85
N ALA A 235 -16.56 3.67 16.70
CA ALA A 235 -15.67 2.54 16.70
C ALA A 235 -15.89 1.69 17.96
N GLY A 236 -15.82 0.37 17.79
CA GLY A 236 -15.78 -0.58 18.88
C GLY A 236 -14.48 -0.47 19.69
N VAL A 237 -14.39 -1.27 20.75
CA VAL A 237 -13.26 -1.28 21.69
C VAL A 237 -11.92 -1.62 21.02
N ASP A 238 -11.93 -2.50 20.01
CA ASP A 238 -10.72 -2.84 19.25
C ASP A 238 -10.55 -1.97 17.98
N GLY A 239 -11.40 -0.95 17.80
CA GLY A 239 -11.28 0.05 16.75
C GLY A 239 -12.03 -0.26 15.44
N ASN A 240 -12.72 -1.41 15.34
CA ASN A 240 -13.60 -1.71 14.21
C ASN A 240 -14.70 -0.63 14.07
N ILE A 241 -14.93 -0.13 12.86
CA ILE A 241 -15.97 0.89 12.63
C ILE A 241 -17.34 0.21 12.57
N GLU A 242 -18.22 0.58 13.49
CA GLU A 242 -19.57 0.00 13.64
C GLU A 242 -20.64 0.87 13.01
N ALA A 243 -20.43 2.19 13.00
CA ALA A 243 -21.33 3.14 12.38
C ALA A 243 -20.55 4.33 11.83
N GLN A 244 -21.04 4.88 10.73
CA GLN A 244 -20.50 6.11 10.14
C GLN A 244 -21.63 6.89 9.47
N ALA A 245 -21.66 8.20 9.68
CA ALA A 245 -22.66 9.09 9.12
C ALA A 245 -22.06 10.46 8.77
N SER A 246 -22.75 11.18 7.89
CA SER A 246 -22.38 12.52 7.44
C SER A 246 -23.41 13.52 7.93
N TYR A 247 -22.96 14.66 8.44
CA TYR A 247 -23.83 15.73 8.94
C TYR A 247 -23.45 17.06 8.28
N TYR A 248 -24.42 17.79 7.77
CA TYR A 248 -24.21 19.16 7.30
C TYR A 248 -24.51 20.15 8.42
N SER A 249 -23.62 21.12 8.62
CA SER A 249 -23.91 22.26 9.48
C SER A 249 -25.09 23.05 8.93
N LEU A 250 -25.97 23.49 9.83
CA LEU A 250 -26.99 24.50 9.55
C LEU A 250 -26.48 25.84 10.08
N ASN A 251 -27.03 26.96 9.56
CA ASN A 251 -26.52 28.32 9.83
C ASN A 251 -26.31 28.65 11.32
N GLU A 252 -27.07 28.03 12.23
CA GLU A 252 -27.00 28.27 13.67
C GLU A 252 -26.74 26.99 14.50
N SER A 253 -26.53 25.84 13.86
CA SER A 253 -26.41 24.56 14.55
C SER A 253 -25.36 23.67 13.90
N GLN A 254 -24.14 23.72 14.46
CA GLN A 254 -23.05 22.85 14.08
C GLN A 254 -23.20 21.47 14.76
N PRO A 255 -22.91 20.37 14.05
CA PRO A 255 -22.82 19.05 14.64
C PRO A 255 -21.81 19.03 15.79
N HIS A 256 -22.19 18.47 16.92
CA HIS A 256 -21.30 18.24 18.07
C HIS A 256 -21.70 16.96 18.81
N LEU A 257 -20.78 16.41 19.60
CA LEU A 257 -21.04 15.21 20.41
C LEU A 257 -21.64 15.58 21.77
N GLU A 258 -22.82 15.05 22.06
CA GLU A 258 -23.53 15.25 23.32
C GLU A 258 -23.64 13.94 24.11
N SER A 259 -23.63 14.05 25.44
CA SER A 259 -23.70 12.90 26.35
C SER A 259 -25.09 12.87 27.00
N ALA A 260 -25.80 11.76 26.83
CA ALA A 260 -27.06 11.51 27.52
C ALA A 260 -26.81 11.19 29.01
N SER A 261 -27.87 11.25 29.81
CA SER A 261 -27.82 10.96 31.25
C SER A 261 -27.45 9.51 31.59
N ASP A 262 -27.68 8.58 30.67
CA ASP A 262 -27.31 7.17 30.77
C ASP A 262 -25.86 6.88 30.34
N GLY A 263 -25.14 7.89 29.82
CA GLY A 263 -23.78 7.77 29.31
C GLY A 263 -23.70 7.38 27.83
N ALA A 264 -24.83 7.31 27.11
CA ALA A 264 -24.82 7.20 25.66
C ALA A 264 -24.30 8.50 25.02
N ILE A 265 -23.65 8.37 23.86
CA ILE A 265 -23.19 9.52 23.06
C ILE A 265 -24.00 9.57 21.76
N TYR A 266 -24.41 10.77 21.37
CA TYR A 266 -25.10 11.03 20.10
C TYR A 266 -24.61 12.33 19.47
N VAL A 267 -24.87 12.48 18.17
CA VAL A 267 -24.60 13.73 17.44
C VAL A 267 -25.82 14.64 17.62
N SER A 268 -25.57 15.85 18.12
CA SER A 268 -26.55 16.92 18.29
C SER A 268 -26.24 18.05 17.31
N GLY A 269 -27.28 18.68 16.79
CA GLY A 269 -27.17 19.74 15.79
C GLY A 269 -26.85 19.25 14.36
N GLY A 270 -26.91 20.20 13.42
CA GLY A 270 -26.80 19.93 12.00
C GLY A 270 -27.92 19.04 11.42
N ARG A 271 -27.73 18.58 10.18
CA ARG A 271 -28.65 17.67 9.48
C ARG A 271 -27.90 16.48 8.93
N GLU A 272 -28.30 15.29 9.33
CA GLU A 272 -27.77 14.04 8.79
C GLU A 272 -28.07 13.91 7.29
N GLU A 273 -27.09 13.49 6.51
CA GLU A 273 -27.26 13.11 5.12
C GLU A 273 -28.02 11.78 5.05
N ASN A 274 -29.29 11.82 4.64
CA ASN A 274 -30.09 10.59 4.51
C ASN A 274 -29.44 9.64 3.47
N PRO A 275 -29.09 8.39 3.84
CA PRO A 275 -28.40 7.45 2.96
C PRO A 275 -29.21 7.09 1.69
N SER A 276 -30.53 7.35 1.67
CA SER A 276 -31.39 7.13 0.50
C SER A 276 -31.19 8.12 -0.64
N ILE A 277 -30.40 9.19 -0.45
CA ILE A 277 -30.02 10.16 -1.49
C ILE A 277 -28.53 10.03 -1.81
N ARG A 278 -28.01 8.81 -1.98
CA ARG A 278 -26.80 8.63 -2.80
C ARG A 278 -27.18 8.98 -4.23
N ARG A 279 -26.94 10.25 -4.59
CA ARG A 279 -27.07 10.87 -5.91
C ARG A 279 -27.01 9.81 -7.02
N THR A 280 -28.15 9.59 -7.68
CA THR A 280 -28.21 9.05 -9.03
C THR A 280 -27.04 9.66 -9.80
N ARG A 281 -26.10 8.83 -10.27
CA ARG A 281 -24.97 9.32 -11.03
C ARG A 281 -25.51 10.19 -12.16
N LEU A 282 -24.88 11.34 -12.40
CA LEU A 282 -25.20 12.24 -13.51
C LEU A 282 -25.13 11.56 -14.90
N SER A 283 -24.74 10.28 -14.99
CA SER A 283 -24.86 9.43 -16.17
C SER A 283 -26.30 9.04 -16.52
N ASP A 284 -27.22 8.99 -15.56
CA ASP A 284 -28.55 8.40 -15.80
C ASP A 284 -29.59 9.45 -16.22
N GLY A 285 -29.26 10.74 -16.08
CA GLY A 285 -30.08 11.86 -16.55
C GLY A 285 -30.03 12.08 -18.07
N GLN A 286 -29.01 11.56 -18.75
CA GLN A 286 -28.90 11.65 -20.21
C GLN A 286 -29.59 10.48 -20.94
N SER A 287 -29.93 9.40 -20.24
CA SER A 287 -30.58 8.24 -20.88
C SER A 287 -32.11 8.35 -20.95
N LYS A 288 -32.72 9.39 -20.39
CA LYS A 288 -34.18 9.62 -20.41
C LYS A 288 -34.68 10.65 -21.43
N VAL A 289 -33.80 11.26 -22.23
CA VAL A 289 -34.19 12.30 -23.23
C VAL A 289 -34.21 11.79 -24.67
N GLN A 290 -33.83 10.54 -24.97
CA GLN A 290 -33.94 9.98 -26.31
C GLN A 290 -34.85 8.74 -26.36
N LYS A 291 -36.15 9.00 -26.43
CA LYS A 291 -37.09 8.14 -27.17
C LYS A 291 -38.05 9.05 -27.95
N PRO A 292 -37.93 9.15 -29.29
CA PRO A 292 -39.05 9.62 -30.10
C PRO A 292 -40.13 8.54 -30.10
N ALA A 293 -41.39 8.98 -29.97
CA ALA A 293 -42.56 8.15 -30.19
C ALA A 293 -42.57 7.65 -31.63
N ALA A 294 -42.67 6.33 -31.82
CA ALA A 294 -43.00 5.75 -33.12
C ALA A 294 -44.51 5.88 -33.33
N GLN A 295 -44.88 6.52 -34.45
CA GLN A 295 -46.16 6.30 -35.15
C GLN A 295 -45.94 5.21 -36.19
#